data_AF-A0A6P7JJ10-F1
#
_entry.id   AF-A0A6P7JJ10-F1
#
_cell.length_a   1.000
_cell.length_b   1.000
_cell.length_c   1.000
_cell.angle_alpha   90.00
_cell.angle_beta   90.00
_cell.angle_gamma   90.00
#
_symmetry.space_group_name_H-M   'P 1'
#
loop_
_entity.id
_entity.type
_entity.pdbx_description
1 polymer ?
#
loop_
_entity_poly.entity_id
_entity_poly.type
_entity_poly.pdbx_seq_one_letter_code
_entity_poly.pdbx_strand_id
1 'polypeptide(L)'
;METTVEKLEAMFLKSEADLGYIEKRLQLDFINNTAQNGCPAEDNPVLMLENLKAIKVKYSALCSQVKEIEAAQKESMCSIRNNLSSVMELIQHFEQTTDVEVEALTEFEQELVAQLGSTVGTTAEVVSKKSGEQPH
;
A
#
# COMPACT_ATOMS: atom_id res chain seq x y z
N MET A 1 66.76 0.68 3.69
CA MET A 1 65.53 -0.04 3.32
C MET A 1 64.87 -0.63 4.56
N GLU A 2 65.61 -1.40 5.36
CA GLU A 2 65.17 -2.01 6.63
C GLU A 2 64.51 -1.03 7.62
N THR A 3 65.17 0.09 7.93
CA THR A 3 64.62 1.14 8.82
C THR A 3 63.31 1.77 8.33
N THR A 4 63.10 1.81 7.01
CA THR A 4 61.85 2.31 6.43
C THR A 4 60.73 1.28 6.57
N VAL A 5 61.06 -0.01 6.48
CA VAL A 5 60.12 -1.12 6.70
C VAL A 5 59.73 -1.20 8.17
N GLU A 6 60.69 -1.12 9.10
CA GLU A 6 60.42 -1.08 10.54
C GLU A 6 59.52 0.09 10.93
N LYS A 7 59.76 1.27 10.36
CA LYS A 7 58.91 2.44 10.58
C LYS A 7 57.48 2.21 10.06
N LEU A 8 57.35 1.57 8.91
CA LEU A 8 56.04 1.26 8.33
C LEU A 8 55.29 0.22 9.15
N GLU A 9 55.96 -0.83 9.60
CA GLU A 9 55.42 -1.84 10.51
C GLU A 9 54.95 -1.21 11.83
N ALA A 10 55.77 -0.33 12.43
CA ALA A 10 55.39 0.40 13.63
C ALA A 10 54.15 1.30 13.40
N MET A 11 54.01 1.91 12.22
CA MET A 11 52.80 2.66 11.88
C MET A 11 51.57 1.75 11.78
N PHE A 12 51.69 0.58 11.15
CA PHE A 12 50.58 -0.38 11.07
C PHE A 12 50.17 -0.91 12.44
N LEU A 13 51.14 -1.32 13.27
CA LEU A 13 50.87 -1.78 14.64
C LEU A 13 50.19 -0.70 15.47
N LYS A 14 50.62 0.55 15.33
CA LYS A 14 49.97 1.68 16.00
C LYS A 14 48.55 1.90 15.48
N SER A 15 48.34 1.90 14.16
CA SER A 15 47.01 2.06 13.56
C SER A 15 46.04 0.95 13.95
N GLU A 16 46.51 -0.29 14.06
CA GLU A 16 45.74 -1.43 14.55
C GLU A 16 45.36 -1.25 16.02
N ALA A 17 46.31 -0.84 16.87
CA ALA A 17 46.04 -0.55 18.28
C ALA A 17 45.05 0.62 18.46
N ASP A 18 45.20 1.69 17.66
CA ASP A 18 44.31 2.85 17.67
C ASP A 18 42.88 2.44 17.27
N LEU A 19 42.71 1.62 16.22
CA LEU A 19 41.41 1.11 15.79
C LEU A 19 40.77 0.22 16.86
N GLY A 20 41.55 -0.67 17.47
CA GLY A 20 41.08 -1.53 18.57
C GLY A 20 40.67 -0.74 19.82
N TYR A 21 41.33 0.38 20.10
CA TYR A 21 40.92 1.29 21.18
C TYR A 21 39.59 1.99 20.86
N ILE A 22 39.43 2.49 19.63
CA ILE A 22 38.19 3.13 19.18
C ILE A 22 37.02 2.16 19.28
N GLU A 23 37.18 0.92 18.81
CA GLU A 23 36.15 -0.11 18.88
C GLU A 23 35.71 -0.37 20.33
N LYS A 24 36.66 -0.61 21.24
CA LYS A 24 36.36 -0.86 22.65
C LYS A 24 35.66 0.31 23.32
N ARG A 25 36.07 1.56 22.99
CA ARG A 25 35.42 2.75 23.53
C ARG A 25 33.97 2.87 23.04
N LEU A 26 33.72 2.64 21.75
CA LEU A 26 32.38 2.65 21.18
C LEU A 26 31.50 1.56 21.81
N GLN A 27 32.01 0.33 21.96
CA GLN A 27 31.28 -0.75 22.62
C GLN A 27 30.87 -0.38 24.05
N LEU A 28 31.79 0.21 24.82
CA LEU A 28 31.51 0.67 26.17
C LEU A 28 30.43 1.76 26.18
N ASP A 29 30.52 2.73 25.26
CA ASP A 29 29.52 3.79 25.12
C ASP A 29 28.13 3.23 24.79
N PHE A 30 28.03 2.23 23.89
CA PHE A 30 26.76 1.56 23.58
C PHE A 30 26.16 0.82 24.79
N ILE A 31 26.99 0.09 25.55
CA ILE A 31 26.54 -0.63 26.75
C ILE A 31 26.04 0.35 27.81
N ASN A 32 26.80 1.42 28.07
CA ASN A 32 26.43 2.43 29.06
C ASN A 32 25.15 3.17 28.67
N ASN A 33 25.02 3.56 27.39
CA ASN A 33 23.83 4.22 26.88
C ASN A 33 22.59 3.31 26.99
N THR A 34 22.73 2.04 26.60
CA THR A 34 21.67 1.03 26.74
C THR A 34 21.26 0.80 28.20
N ALA A 35 22.23 0.76 29.13
CA ALA A 35 21.94 0.59 30.55
C ALA A 35 21.24 1.82 31.16
N GLN A 36 21.55 3.02 30.67
CA GLN A 36 21.00 4.28 31.18
C GLN A 36 19.62 4.62 30.60
N ASN A 37 19.42 4.39 29.30
CA ASN A 37 18.22 4.80 28.57
C ASN A 37 17.27 3.64 28.25
N GLY A 38 17.69 2.40 28.54
CA GLY A 38 17.04 1.19 28.05
C GLY A 38 17.31 0.96 26.56
N CYS A 39 17.09 -0.27 26.09
CA CYS A 39 17.03 -0.57 24.66
C CYS A 39 15.64 -1.15 24.36
N PRO A 40 14.67 -0.34 23.94
CA PRO A 40 13.42 -0.87 23.45
C PRO A 40 13.71 -1.66 22.18
N ALA A 41 13.20 -2.89 22.09
CA ALA A 41 13.37 -3.76 20.93
C ALA A 41 12.85 -3.13 19.61
N GLU A 42 12.00 -2.10 19.74
CA GLU A 42 11.43 -1.30 18.65
C GLU A 42 12.46 -0.43 17.92
N ASP A 43 13.58 -0.08 18.56
CA ASP A 43 14.64 0.77 17.98
C ASP A 43 15.72 -0.04 17.24
N ASN A 44 15.61 -1.37 17.19
CA ASN A 44 16.56 -2.20 16.47
C ASN A 44 16.37 -2.04 14.95
N PRO A 45 17.31 -1.42 14.22
CA PRO A 45 17.14 -1.13 12.79
C PRO A 45 17.04 -2.41 11.94
N VAL A 46 17.61 -3.52 12.37
CA VAL A 46 17.52 -4.81 11.66
C VAL A 46 16.10 -5.34 11.73
N LEU A 47 15.51 -5.34 12.93
CA LEU A 47 14.13 -5.80 13.15
C LEU A 47 13.12 -4.87 12.48
N MET A 48 13.34 -3.55 12.56
CA MET A 48 12.52 -2.56 11.83
C MET A 48 12.54 -2.81 10.32
N LEU A 49 13.71 -3.13 9.75
CA LEU A 49 13.83 -3.39 8.31
C LEU A 49 13.08 -4.67 7.90
N GLU A 50 13.13 -5.73 8.71
CA GLU A 50 12.37 -6.95 8.47
C GLU A 50 10.86 -6.71 8.55
N ASN A 51 10.41 -5.98 9.57
CA ASN A 51 9.01 -5.58 9.71
C ASN A 51 8.54 -4.74 8.52
N LEU A 52 9.36 -3.79 8.06
CA LEU A 52 9.03 -2.95 6.90
C LEU A 52 8.90 -3.77 5.62
N LYS A 53 9.78 -4.77 5.41
CA LYS A 53 9.68 -5.70 4.29
C LYS A 53 8.37 -6.50 4.36
N ALA A 54 8.02 -7.03 5.53
CA ALA A 54 6.78 -7.77 5.72
C ALA A 54 5.54 -6.90 5.45
N ILE A 55 5.53 -5.66 5.94
CA ILE A 55 4.45 -4.69 5.68
C ILE A 55 4.34 -4.40 4.18
N LYS A 56 5.46 -4.16 3.49
CA LYS A 56 5.47 -3.88 2.05
C LYS A 56 4.88 -5.04 1.24
N VAL A 57 5.21 -6.28 1.60
CA VAL A 57 4.63 -7.48 0.95
C VAL A 57 3.12 -7.55 1.17
N LYS A 58 2.66 -7.39 2.42
CA LYS A 58 1.22 -7.41 2.74
C LYS A 58 0.46 -6.30 2.01
N TYR A 59 1.01 -5.10 1.97
CA TYR A 59 0.43 -3.97 1.24
C TYR A 59 0.31 -4.27 -0.26
N SER A 60 1.37 -4.80 -0.88
CA SER A 60 1.35 -5.17 -2.30
C SER A 60 0.30 -6.24 -2.61
N ALA A 61 0.15 -7.25 -1.73
CA ALA A 61 -0.87 -8.28 -1.87
C ALA A 61 -2.28 -7.68 -1.75
N LEU A 62 -2.51 -6.82 -0.76
CA LEU A 62 -3.80 -6.15 -0.57
C LEU A 62 -4.17 -5.27 -1.77
N CYS A 63 -3.23 -4.48 -2.30
CA CYS A 63 -3.46 -3.69 -3.50
C CYS A 63 -3.82 -4.55 -4.72
N SER A 64 -3.25 -5.75 -4.84
CA SER A 64 -3.57 -6.67 -5.94
C SER A 64 -4.98 -7.23 -5.76
N GLN A 65 -5.32 -7.68 -4.56
CA GLN A 65 -6.67 -8.18 -4.24
C GLN A 65 -7.75 -7.13 -4.47
N VAL A 66 -7.52 -5.87 -4.05
CA VAL A 66 -8.48 -4.78 -4.28
C VAL A 66 -8.71 -4.54 -5.76
N LYS A 67 -7.66 -4.57 -6.59
CA LYS A 67 -7.79 -4.44 -8.05
C LYS A 67 -8.58 -5.59 -8.68
N GLU A 68 -8.35 -6.82 -8.21
CA GLU A 68 -9.10 -8.00 -8.67
C GLU A 68 -10.59 -7.88 -8.29
N ILE A 69 -10.89 -7.45 -7.06
CA ILE A 69 -12.26 -7.21 -6.61
C ILE A 69 -12.94 -6.11 -7.43
N GLU A 70 -12.25 -4.99 -7.67
CA GLU A 70 -12.77 -3.88 -8.48
C GLU A 70 -13.08 -4.35 -9.91
N ALA A 71 -12.19 -5.14 -10.51
CA ALA A 71 -12.40 -5.72 -11.83
C ALA A 71 -13.62 -6.65 -11.86
N ALA A 72 -13.73 -7.56 -10.87
CA ALA A 72 -14.86 -8.49 -10.78
C ALA A 72 -16.19 -7.78 -10.51
N GLN A 73 -16.20 -6.73 -9.68
CA GLN A 73 -17.37 -5.90 -9.44
C GLN A 73 -17.82 -5.18 -10.71
N LYS A 74 -16.87 -4.62 -11.46
CA LYS A 74 -17.16 -3.97 -12.74
C LYS A 74 -17.74 -4.95 -13.75
N GLU A 75 -17.13 -6.12 -13.89
CA GLU A 75 -17.62 -7.17 -14.79
C GLU A 75 -19.03 -7.63 -14.41
N SER A 76 -19.27 -7.90 -13.12
CA SER A 76 -20.58 -8.29 -12.60
C SER A 76 -21.65 -7.24 -12.89
N MET A 77 -21.37 -5.96 -12.59
CA MET A 77 -22.29 -4.86 -12.85
C MET A 77 -22.57 -4.68 -14.35
N CYS A 78 -21.56 -4.82 -15.20
CA CYS A 78 -21.74 -4.82 -16.66
C CYS A 78 -22.63 -5.98 -17.12
N SER A 79 -22.43 -7.19 -16.57
CA SER A 79 -23.25 -8.35 -16.89
C SER A 79 -24.71 -8.16 -16.48
N ILE A 80 -24.97 -7.68 -15.25
CA ILE A 80 -26.32 -7.38 -14.77
C ILE A 80 -27.00 -6.37 -15.68
N ARG A 81 -26.31 -5.28 -16.01
CA ARG A 81 -26.83 -4.24 -16.91
C ARG A 81 -27.20 -4.81 -18.27
N ASN A 82 -26.31 -5.57 -18.89
CA ASN A 82 -26.55 -6.16 -20.20
C ASN A 82 -27.76 -7.11 -20.19
N ASN A 83 -27.87 -7.97 -19.17
CA ASN A 83 -29.01 -8.89 -19.03
C ASN A 83 -30.32 -8.13 -18.85
N LEU A 84 -30.35 -7.10 -18.01
CA LEU A 84 -31.54 -6.27 -17.82
C LEU A 84 -31.94 -5.55 -19.11
N SER A 85 -30.98 -5.01 -19.86
CA SER A 85 -31.24 -4.40 -21.17
C SER A 85 -31.84 -5.40 -22.16
N SER A 86 -31.30 -6.61 -22.26
CA SER A 86 -31.84 -7.65 -23.14
C SER A 86 -33.25 -8.10 -22.73
N VAL A 87 -33.54 -8.19 -21.42
CA VAL A 87 -34.89 -8.50 -20.94
C VAL A 87 -35.87 -7.38 -21.30
N MET A 88 -35.48 -6.12 -21.16
CA MET A 88 -36.31 -4.97 -21.51
C MET A 88 -36.60 -4.92 -23.02
N GLU A 89 -35.60 -5.20 -23.86
CA GLU A 89 -35.79 -5.32 -25.32
C GLU A 89 -36.78 -6.44 -25.67
N LEU A 90 -36.71 -7.58 -24.97
CA LEU A 90 -37.62 -8.70 -25.19
C LEU A 90 -39.06 -8.37 -24.78
N ILE A 91 -39.25 -7.69 -23.64
CA ILE A 91 -40.57 -7.21 -23.19
C ILE A 91 -41.17 -6.26 -24.23
N GLN A 92 -40.40 -5.28 -24.69
CA GLN A 92 -40.83 -4.33 -25.71
C GLN A 92 -41.22 -5.04 -27.03
N HIS A 93 -40.52 -6.10 -27.42
CA HIS A 93 -40.90 -6.89 -28.59
C HIS A 93 -42.24 -7.61 -28.39
N PHE A 94 -42.54 -8.11 -27.19
CA PHE A 94 -43.83 -8.73 -26.88
C PHE A 94 -44.99 -7.73 -26.88
N GLU A 95 -44.79 -6.54 -26.33
CA GLU A 95 -45.76 -5.43 -26.39
C GLU A 95 -46.07 -5.01 -27.83
N GLN A 96 -45.07 -5.03 -28.72
CA GLN A 96 -45.30 -4.70 -30.13
C GLN A 96 -46.05 -5.80 -30.89
N THR A 97 -45.94 -7.05 -30.44
CA THR A 97 -46.52 -8.23 -31.13
C THR A 97 -47.84 -8.70 -30.54
N THR A 98 -48.18 -8.26 -29.33
CA THR A 98 -49.41 -8.57 -28.61
C THR A 98 -50.08 -7.26 -28.21
N ASP A 99 -51.41 -7.13 -28.30
CA ASP A 99 -52.16 -5.92 -27.92
C ASP A 99 -52.25 -5.77 -26.37
N VAL A 100 -51.09 -5.81 -25.71
CA VAL A 100 -50.92 -5.73 -24.25
C VAL A 100 -49.98 -4.56 -23.96
N GLU A 101 -50.51 -3.50 -23.35
CA GLU A 101 -49.71 -2.42 -22.80
C GLU A 101 -49.17 -2.82 -21.42
N VAL A 102 -47.86 -2.68 -21.23
CA VAL A 102 -47.22 -2.74 -19.91
C VAL A 102 -47.07 -1.32 -19.38
N GLU A 103 -47.27 -1.16 -18.08
CA GLU A 103 -47.17 0.13 -17.40
C GLU A 103 -45.72 0.64 -17.41
N ALA A 104 -45.54 1.95 -17.60
CA ALA A 104 -44.23 2.57 -17.65
C ALA A 104 -43.49 2.44 -16.30
N LEU A 105 -42.15 2.37 -16.36
CA LEU A 105 -41.29 2.32 -15.18
C LEU A 105 -41.60 3.48 -14.23
N THR A 106 -41.79 3.14 -12.96
CA THR A 106 -41.95 4.11 -11.87
C THR A 106 -40.70 4.95 -11.67
N GLU A 107 -40.83 6.12 -11.05
CA GLU A 107 -39.69 7.02 -10.77
C GLU A 107 -38.57 6.31 -10.00
N PHE A 108 -38.92 5.45 -9.05
CA PHE A 108 -37.98 4.64 -8.28
C PHE A 108 -37.20 3.65 -9.17
N GLU A 109 -37.87 2.98 -10.12
CA GLU A 109 -37.22 2.04 -11.03
C GLU A 109 -36.31 2.77 -12.03
N GLN A 110 -36.69 3.96 -12.50
CA GLN A 110 -35.84 4.80 -13.34
C GLN A 110 -34.57 5.24 -12.60
N GLU A 111 -34.67 5.55 -11.31
CA GLU A 111 -33.51 5.89 -10.47
C GLU A 111 -32.56 4.69 -10.29
N LEU A 112 -33.10 3.48 -10.09
CA LEU A 112 -32.30 2.26 -10.01
C LEU A 112 -31.55 1.97 -11.32
N VAL A 113 -32.18 2.19 -12.48
CA VAL A 113 -31.54 2.06 -13.79
C VAL A 113 -30.41 3.09 -13.94
N ALA A 114 -30.62 4.34 -13.50
CA ALA A 114 -29.58 5.37 -13.52
C ALA A 114 -28.38 5.01 -12.62
N GLN A 115 -28.63 4.45 -11.43
CA GLN A 115 -27.58 3.98 -10.52
C GLN A 115 -26.79 2.80 -11.11
N LEU A 116 -27.46 1.87 -11.80
CA LEU A 116 -26.80 0.79 -12.54
C LEU A 116 -25.94 1.32 -13.70
N GLY A 117 -26.25 2.51 -14.25
CA GLY A 117 -25.47 3.19 -15.29
C GLY A 117 -24.25 3.95 -14.77
N SER A 118 -24.29 4.39 -13.50
CA SER A 118 -23.16 5.07 -12.86
C SER A 118 -22.02 4.09 -12.58
N THR A 119 -20.80 4.42 -13.00
CA THR A 119 -19.61 3.62 -12.70
C THR A 119 -19.41 3.58 -11.18
N VAL A 120 -19.31 2.38 -10.59
CA VAL A 120 -18.94 2.19 -9.18
C VAL A 120 -17.72 3.06 -8.89
N GLY A 121 -17.91 4.04 -8.00
CA GLY A 121 -16.91 5.05 -7.68
C GLY A 121 -15.63 4.38 -7.19
N THR A 122 -14.53 4.75 -7.82
CA THR A 122 -13.15 4.41 -7.47
C THR A 122 -12.95 4.57 -5.96
N THR A 123 -12.60 3.51 -5.24
CA THR A 123 -12.20 3.54 -3.82
C THR A 123 -10.79 4.15 -3.64
N ALA A 124 -10.49 5.25 -4.35
CA ALA A 124 -9.18 5.91 -4.37
C ALA A 124 -9.12 7.19 -3.51
N GLU A 125 -10.20 7.64 -2.88
CA GLU A 125 -10.18 8.83 -2.01
C GLU A 125 -10.03 8.49 -0.53
N VAL A 126 -8.84 8.04 -0.09
CA VAL A 126 -8.44 8.19 1.33
C VAL A 126 -6.98 8.66 1.52
N VAL A 127 -6.12 8.70 0.49
CA VAL A 127 -4.73 9.15 0.67
C VAL A 127 -4.44 10.35 -0.23
N SER A 128 -4.81 11.56 0.22
CA SER A 128 -4.06 12.81 -0.01
C SER A 128 -4.79 14.03 0.57
N LYS A 129 -4.92 14.12 1.89
CA LYS A 129 -5.07 15.40 2.60
C LYS A 129 -4.34 15.35 3.93
N LYS A 130 -3.06 15.76 3.95
CA LYS A 130 -2.42 16.47 5.06
C LYS A 130 -0.97 16.85 4.70
N SER A 131 -0.78 18.09 4.26
CA SER A 131 0.37 18.98 4.54
C SER A 131 0.30 20.11 3.51
N GLY A 132 0.21 21.39 3.84
CA GLY A 132 0.14 22.10 5.09
C GLY A 132 -0.02 23.56 4.68
N GLU A 133 -0.93 24.28 5.33
CA GLU A 133 -1.04 25.72 5.17
C GLU A 133 -1.24 26.29 6.56
N GLN A 134 -0.18 26.91 7.06
CA GLN A 134 -0.19 27.73 8.26
C GLN A 134 0.51 29.02 7.87
N PRO A 135 -0.17 30.17 7.84
CA PRO A 135 0.45 31.43 7.46
C PRO A 135 1.20 32.03 8.65
N HIS A 136 2.36 32.60 8.34
CA HIS A 136 3.10 33.52 9.19
C HIS A 136 2.56 34.94 9.04
#